data_AF-A0A397W0F3-F1
#
_entry.id   AF-A0A397W0F3-F1
#
_cell.length_a   1.000
_cell.length_b   1.000
_cell.length_c   1.000
_cell.angle_alpha   90.00
_cell.angle_beta   90.00
_cell.angle_gamma   90.00
#
_symmetry.space_group_name_H-M   'P 1'
#
loop_
_entity.id
_entity.type
_entity.pdbx_description
1 polymer ?
#
loop_
_entity_poly.entity_id
_entity_poly.type
_entity_poly.pdbx_seq_one_letter_code
_entity_poly.pdbx_strand_id
1 'polypeptide(L)'
;MHESRGQCIGAPGWRRLLRFTSSAINSGKRDIHLGNVSDPLYLYHGVFEWDNCHKHFHFQHYSNFLFGQTSGRKVGFCLQTTWRYFNTEYTYLNTPYDTCAYQGISVGWGDDYTAGLGCQWIDITDLSAQTAPLIDDLNPDGFLCEGSVVLSSNNTIQWELTNYTTPYGYPVSRVKCKFTPNWNSNNYDSIDYTLHKNTSFVTEPCTRSQSGPLRDCGFQVQNNTIECTPGENVTLGFYLREGKQTPSVTVRICESSRALRGSTHCDC
;
A
#
# COMPACT_ATOMS: atom_id res chain seq x y z
N MET A 1 15.81 20.91 12.19
CA MET A 1 15.25 19.60 12.59
C MET A 1 13.77 19.82 12.89
N HIS A 2 12.89 19.54 11.92
CA HIS A 2 11.47 19.32 12.15
C HIS A 2 11.17 17.99 11.46
N GLU A 3 10.88 16.97 12.27
CA GLU A 3 10.46 15.65 11.82
C GLU A 3 9.13 15.76 11.05
N SER A 4 9.19 15.77 9.72
CA SER A 4 8.08 15.25 8.94
C SER A 4 8.14 13.73 9.06
N ARG A 5 7.21 13.13 9.82
CA ARG A 5 7.03 11.68 10.00
C ARG A 5 6.54 10.97 8.72
N GLY A 6 7.13 11.30 7.57
CA GLY A 6 6.98 10.59 6.29
C GLY A 6 8.03 9.51 6.09
N GLN A 7 8.52 8.87 7.16
CA GLN A 7 9.54 7.81 7.05
C GLN A 7 8.88 6.45 6.84
N CYS A 8 8.40 6.23 5.62
CA CYS A 8 7.91 4.93 5.16
C CYS A 8 9.03 3.90 4.95
N ILE A 9 10.27 4.26 5.28
CA ILE A 9 11.47 3.41 5.19
C ILE A 9 12.15 3.31 6.56
N GLY A 10 12.81 2.17 6.80
CA GLY A 10 13.52 1.80 8.02
C GLY A 10 14.62 2.78 8.43
N ALA A 11 15.44 3.14 7.44
CA ALA A 11 16.63 3.96 7.54
C ALA A 11 17.01 4.49 6.15
N PRO A 12 17.92 5.48 6.04
CA PRO A 12 18.51 5.89 4.76
C PRO A 12 19.28 4.75 4.08
N GLY A 13 19.53 4.91 2.77
CA GLY A 13 20.27 3.95 1.95
C GLY A 13 19.37 3.00 1.17
N TRP A 14 19.99 2.00 0.53
CA TRP A 14 19.27 0.99 -0.24
C TRP A 14 18.41 0.12 0.66
N ARG A 15 17.14 -0.09 0.26
CA ARG A 15 16.14 -0.86 1.02
C ARG A 15 15.55 -1.97 0.15
N ARG A 16 15.26 -3.12 0.77
CA ARG A 16 14.42 -4.16 0.15
C ARG A 16 12.98 -3.95 0.60
N LEU A 17 12.11 -3.65 -0.36
CA LEU A 17 10.73 -3.26 -0.10
C LEU A 17 9.78 -4.30 -0.70
N LEU A 18 8.96 -4.93 0.14
CA LEU A 18 7.84 -5.74 -0.30
C LEU A 18 6.70 -4.80 -0.70
N ARG A 19 6.57 -4.55 -2.00
CA ARG A 19 5.48 -3.74 -2.57
C ARG A 19 4.26 -4.62 -2.80
N PHE A 20 3.07 -4.09 -2.57
CA PHE A 20 1.82 -4.80 -2.73
C PHE A 20 0.70 -3.84 -3.12
N THR A 21 -0.38 -4.38 -3.66
CA THR A 21 -1.63 -3.63 -3.85
C THR A 21 -2.56 -3.96 -2.69
N SER A 22 -3.26 -2.96 -2.16
CA SER A 22 -4.38 -3.13 -1.22
C SER A 22 -5.59 -2.39 -1.78
N SER A 23 -6.77 -2.99 -1.62
CA SER A 23 -8.03 -2.50 -2.16
C SER A 23 -9.10 -2.56 -1.08
N ALA A 24 -9.55 -1.41 -0.61
CA ALA A 24 -10.64 -1.32 0.36
C ALA A 24 -11.95 -1.05 -0.39
N ILE A 25 -12.84 -2.04 -0.45
CA ILE A 25 -14.07 -1.97 -1.24
C ILE A 25 -15.25 -1.62 -0.34
N ASN A 26 -15.98 -0.54 -0.64
CA ASN A 26 -17.23 -0.23 0.04
C ASN A 26 -18.37 -1.10 -0.50
N SER A 27 -18.55 -2.27 0.10
CA SER A 27 -19.70 -3.17 -0.12
C SER A 27 -20.91 -2.86 0.77
N GLY A 28 -20.91 -1.70 1.42
CA GLY A 28 -22.00 -1.23 2.26
C GLY A 28 -23.20 -0.71 1.46
N LYS A 29 -24.10 -0.03 2.16
CA LYS A 29 -25.32 0.57 1.58
C LYS A 29 -25.27 2.08 1.44
N ARG A 30 -24.20 2.71 1.92
CA ARG A 30 -23.98 4.16 1.94
C ARG A 30 -22.51 4.47 1.75
N ASP A 31 -22.23 5.65 1.24
CA ASP A 31 -20.87 6.13 1.10
C ASP A 31 -20.22 6.25 2.48
N ILE A 32 -18.93 5.91 2.54
CA ILE A 32 -18.07 6.40 3.60
C ILE A 32 -17.76 7.85 3.26
N HIS A 33 -18.35 8.78 3.99
CA HIS A 33 -18.24 10.20 3.72
C HIS A 33 -17.41 10.89 4.80
N LEU A 34 -16.25 11.43 4.43
CA LEU A 34 -15.48 12.34 5.27
C LEU A 34 -15.58 13.79 4.76
N GLY A 35 -15.69 13.97 3.45
CA GLY A 35 -15.93 15.27 2.83
C GLY A 35 -14.69 16.15 2.76
N ASN A 36 -14.87 17.46 2.88
CA ASN A 36 -13.79 18.43 2.67
C ASN A 36 -12.75 18.35 3.80
N VAL A 37 -11.50 18.05 3.47
CA VAL A 37 -10.39 17.93 4.44
C VAL A 37 -10.05 19.24 5.15
N SER A 38 -10.48 20.38 4.59
CA SER A 38 -10.30 21.70 5.18
C SER A 38 -11.48 22.12 6.08
N ASP A 39 -12.50 21.26 6.24
CA ASP A 39 -13.59 21.52 7.19
C ASP A 39 -13.02 21.56 8.62
N PRO A 40 -13.18 22.69 9.35
CA PRO A 40 -12.67 22.84 10.71
C PRO A 40 -13.15 21.74 11.66
N LEU A 41 -14.31 21.12 11.40
CA LEU A 41 -14.82 20.03 12.20
C LEU A 41 -13.84 18.85 12.25
N TYR A 42 -13.38 18.36 11.10
CA TYR A 42 -12.47 17.21 11.04
C TYR A 42 -11.06 17.55 11.53
N LEU A 43 -10.61 18.78 11.31
CA LEU A 43 -9.32 19.28 11.81
C LEU A 43 -9.32 19.37 13.35
N TYR A 44 -10.40 19.85 13.95
CA TYR A 44 -10.54 19.93 15.42
C TYR A 44 -10.52 18.54 16.08
N HIS A 45 -11.05 17.53 15.40
CA HIS A 45 -11.08 16.16 15.90
C HIS A 45 -9.80 15.35 15.61
N GLY A 46 -8.82 15.93 14.91
CA GLY A 46 -7.53 15.28 14.64
C GLY A 46 -7.63 14.08 13.70
N VAL A 47 -8.67 14.04 12.86
CA VAL A 47 -8.92 12.93 11.92
C VAL A 47 -7.99 13.00 10.70
N PHE A 48 -7.65 14.23 10.29
CA PHE A 48 -6.74 14.50 9.20
C PHE A 48 -5.43 15.10 9.70
N GLU A 49 -4.32 14.65 9.13
CA GLU A 49 -2.98 15.21 9.36
C GLU A 49 -2.36 15.65 8.03
N TRP A 50 -1.74 16.84 8.01
CA TRP A 50 -1.04 17.33 6.82
C TRP A 50 0.28 16.59 6.60
N ASP A 51 0.44 15.95 5.44
CA ASP A 51 1.70 15.34 5.05
C ASP A 51 2.55 16.31 4.20
N ASN A 52 3.73 16.64 4.72
CA ASN A 52 4.60 17.60 4.07
C ASN A 52 5.39 17.00 2.88
N CYS A 53 5.47 15.67 2.75
CA CYS A 53 6.09 14.98 1.62
C CYS A 53 5.12 14.88 0.44
N HIS A 54 3.86 14.51 0.69
CA HIS A 54 2.84 14.30 -0.34
C HIS A 54 1.96 15.53 -0.60
N LYS A 55 2.11 16.58 0.21
CA LYS A 55 1.43 17.88 0.06
C LYS A 55 -0.10 17.78 0.05
N HIS A 56 -0.65 16.89 0.88
CA HIS A 56 -2.08 16.78 1.11
C HIS A 56 -2.38 16.22 2.51
N PHE A 57 -3.66 16.28 2.92
CA PHE A 57 -4.12 15.72 4.19
C PHE A 57 -4.30 14.20 4.10
N HIS A 58 -3.72 13.49 5.06
CA HIS A 58 -3.91 12.07 5.27
C HIS A 58 -4.95 11.82 6.36
N PHE A 59 -5.86 10.90 6.10
CA PHE A 59 -6.64 10.21 7.10
C PHE A 59 -5.75 9.21 7.86
N GLN A 60 -5.83 9.26 9.18
CA GLN A 60 -5.10 8.37 10.09
C GLN A 60 -5.95 7.15 10.44
N HIS A 61 -5.32 6.09 10.95
CA HIS A 61 -6.03 4.88 11.42
C HIS A 61 -6.82 4.13 10.32
N TYR A 62 -6.37 4.24 9.06
CA TYR A 62 -7.05 3.61 7.93
C TYR A 62 -6.82 2.10 7.85
N SER A 63 -5.58 1.65 7.76
CA SER A 63 -5.22 0.24 7.63
C SER A 63 -3.83 -0.03 8.22
N ASN A 64 -3.66 -1.22 8.80
CA ASN A 64 -2.39 -1.78 9.21
C ASN A 64 -1.92 -2.84 8.21
N PHE A 65 -0.70 -2.68 7.70
CA PHE A 65 -0.06 -3.68 6.85
C PHE A 65 1.02 -4.45 7.62
N LEU A 66 1.03 -5.78 7.53
CA LEU A 66 1.99 -6.63 8.22
C LEU A 66 2.54 -7.71 7.28
N PHE A 67 3.82 -8.07 7.44
CA PHE A 67 4.40 -9.27 6.87
C PHE A 67 4.99 -10.10 8.01
N GLY A 68 4.32 -11.19 8.37
CA GLY A 68 4.58 -11.90 9.63
C GLY A 68 4.44 -10.96 10.82
N GLN A 69 5.56 -10.64 11.48
CA GLN A 69 5.61 -9.68 12.60
C GLN A 69 6.15 -8.29 12.20
N THR A 70 6.51 -8.09 10.92
CA THR A 70 7.09 -6.84 10.45
C THR A 70 5.98 -5.91 9.98
N SER A 71 5.82 -4.76 10.64
CA SER A 71 4.82 -3.76 10.28
C SER A 71 5.28 -2.88 9.11
N GLY A 72 4.35 -2.61 8.20
CA GLY A 72 4.46 -1.52 7.25
C GLY A 72 4.50 -0.17 7.97
N ARG A 73 5.06 0.83 7.30
CA ARG A 73 5.17 2.20 7.82
C ARG A 73 4.28 3.18 7.05
N LYS A 74 3.23 2.69 6.40
CA LYS A 74 2.27 3.57 5.74
C LYS A 74 1.40 4.23 6.81
N VAL A 75 1.72 5.49 7.08
CA VAL A 75 1.09 6.32 8.13
C VAL A 75 0.13 7.33 7.53
N GLY A 76 -0.34 7.10 6.31
CA GLY A 76 -0.94 8.15 5.52
C GLY A 76 -1.74 7.66 4.33
N PHE A 77 -3.05 7.88 4.42
CA PHE A 77 -4.02 7.49 3.41
C PHE A 77 -4.89 8.67 3.06
N CYS A 78 -5.09 8.89 1.78
CA CYS A 78 -6.16 9.72 1.27
C CYS A 78 -7.29 8.78 0.85
N LEU A 79 -8.49 8.93 1.43
CA LEU A 79 -9.62 8.10 1.04
C LEU A 79 -10.19 8.63 -0.26
N GLN A 80 -9.77 8.01 -1.36
CA GLN A 80 -10.20 8.36 -2.70
C GLN A 80 -10.97 7.20 -3.32
N THR A 81 -12.10 7.49 -3.93
CA THR A 81 -12.83 6.51 -4.74
C THR A 81 -12.12 6.34 -6.08
N THR A 82 -11.45 5.21 -6.30
CA THR A 82 -10.58 4.96 -7.45
C THR A 82 -11.15 4.00 -8.47
N TRP A 83 -11.66 2.84 -8.04
CA TRP A 83 -12.15 1.80 -8.96
C TRP A 83 -13.56 1.37 -8.63
N ARG A 84 -14.36 1.16 -9.68
CA ARG A 84 -15.73 0.67 -9.55
C ARG A 84 -15.73 -0.86 -9.58
N TYR A 85 -16.13 -1.48 -8.48
CA TYR A 85 -16.12 -2.93 -8.31
C TYR A 85 -17.47 -3.58 -8.59
N PHE A 86 -18.57 -2.86 -8.35
CA PHE A 86 -19.91 -3.34 -8.62
C PHE A 86 -20.57 -2.55 -9.75
N ASN A 87 -21.51 -3.20 -10.45
CA ASN A 87 -22.32 -2.56 -11.48
C ASN A 87 -23.80 -2.85 -11.19
N THR A 88 -24.29 -2.31 -10.09
CA THR A 88 -25.68 -2.42 -9.64
C THR A 88 -26.40 -1.07 -9.76
N GLU A 89 -27.72 -1.06 -9.62
CA GLU A 89 -28.54 0.15 -9.59
C GLU A 89 -28.22 1.09 -8.41
N TYR A 90 -27.51 0.59 -7.39
CA TYR A 90 -27.07 1.37 -6.22
C TYR A 90 -25.64 1.92 -6.37
N THR A 91 -24.93 1.54 -7.43
CA THR A 91 -23.56 1.99 -7.67
C THR A 91 -23.58 3.18 -8.61
N TYR A 92 -23.17 4.35 -8.11
CA TYR A 92 -23.08 5.56 -8.92
C TYR A 92 -22.07 5.41 -10.06
N LEU A 93 -22.33 6.07 -11.20
CA LEU A 93 -21.39 6.11 -12.34
C LEU A 93 -20.23 7.08 -12.11
N ASN A 94 -20.44 8.05 -11.24
CA ASN A 94 -19.46 9.05 -10.82
C ASN A 94 -19.43 9.14 -9.30
N THR A 95 -18.34 9.69 -8.79
CA THR A 95 -18.12 9.87 -7.35
C THR A 95 -17.62 11.30 -7.11
N PRO A 96 -18.06 11.97 -6.03
CA PRO A 96 -17.48 13.24 -5.61
C PRO A 96 -16.16 13.06 -4.86
N TYR A 97 -15.75 11.82 -4.54
CA TYR A 97 -14.56 11.53 -3.73
C TYR A 97 -13.37 11.13 -4.61
N ASP A 98 -13.16 11.80 -5.73
CA ASP A 98 -12.10 11.49 -6.70
C ASP A 98 -10.79 12.26 -6.44
N THR A 99 -10.69 12.99 -5.33
CA THR A 99 -9.48 13.72 -4.92
C THR A 99 -9.23 13.66 -3.42
N CYS A 100 -7.98 13.91 -3.03
CA CYS A 100 -7.60 14.02 -1.61
C CYS A 100 -8.09 15.27 -0.89
N ALA A 101 -8.70 16.22 -1.61
CA ALA A 101 -9.31 17.40 -1.01
C ALA A 101 -10.73 17.13 -0.50
N TYR A 102 -11.40 16.10 -1.03
CA TYR A 102 -12.77 15.73 -0.66
C TYR A 102 -12.86 14.21 -0.54
N GLN A 103 -12.68 13.70 0.69
CA GLN A 103 -12.38 12.28 0.92
C GLN A 103 -13.62 11.45 1.22
N GLY A 104 -13.61 10.20 0.74
CA GLY A 104 -14.66 9.22 0.93
C GLY A 104 -14.58 8.04 -0.04
N ILE A 105 -15.39 7.02 0.23
CA ILE A 105 -15.47 5.80 -0.61
C ILE A 105 -16.94 5.58 -0.97
N SER A 106 -17.29 5.78 -2.24
CA SER A 106 -18.66 5.58 -2.72
C SER A 106 -19.10 4.11 -2.67
N VAL A 107 -20.40 3.88 -2.46
CA VAL A 107 -20.99 2.52 -2.51
C VAL A 107 -20.66 1.83 -3.83
N GLY A 108 -20.13 0.61 -3.74
CA GLY A 108 -19.78 -0.24 -4.88
C GLY A 108 -18.49 0.15 -5.61
N TRP A 109 -17.74 1.08 -5.02
CA TRP A 109 -16.39 1.41 -5.43
C TRP A 109 -15.38 1.03 -4.35
N GLY A 110 -14.09 1.13 -4.67
CA GLY A 110 -13.00 0.95 -3.74
C GLY A 110 -11.98 2.08 -3.78
N ASP A 111 -11.19 2.13 -2.73
CA ASP A 111 -9.96 2.92 -2.62
C ASP A 111 -8.76 1.98 -2.73
N ASP A 112 -8.00 2.16 -3.81
CA ASP A 112 -7.00 1.21 -4.28
C ASP A 112 -5.60 1.82 -4.21
N TYR A 113 -4.81 1.27 -3.29
CA TYR A 113 -3.40 1.59 -3.18
C TYR A 113 -2.57 0.58 -3.96
N THR A 114 -2.26 0.93 -5.21
CA THR A 114 -1.52 0.05 -6.12
C THR A 114 -0.03 -0.08 -5.75
N ALA A 115 0.53 -1.25 -6.02
CA ALA A 115 1.96 -1.49 -5.89
C ALA A 115 2.74 -0.49 -6.76
N GLY A 116 3.68 0.23 -6.13
CA GLY A 116 4.45 1.30 -6.78
C GLY A 116 4.09 2.70 -6.32
N LEU A 117 2.92 2.88 -5.67
CA LEU A 117 2.63 4.12 -4.95
C LEU A 117 3.64 4.36 -3.82
N GLY A 118 3.90 5.64 -3.54
CA GLY A 118 4.72 6.05 -2.41
C GLY A 118 4.20 5.45 -1.10
N CYS A 119 5.12 4.91 -0.29
CA CYS A 119 4.84 4.27 0.98
C CYS A 119 3.98 2.99 0.92
N GLN A 120 3.64 2.49 -0.26
CA GLN A 120 2.87 1.25 -0.42
C GLN A 120 3.80 0.03 -0.43
N TRP A 121 4.45 -0.19 0.71
CA TRP A 121 5.38 -1.29 0.92
C TRP A 121 5.63 -1.59 2.40
N ILE A 122 6.13 -2.80 2.67
CA ILE A 122 6.76 -3.17 3.94
C ILE A 122 8.26 -3.24 3.72
N ASP A 123 9.03 -2.57 4.59
CA ASP A 123 10.49 -2.63 4.55
C ASP A 123 10.96 -3.96 5.14
N ILE A 124 11.44 -4.84 4.26
CA ILE A 124 11.88 -6.20 4.58
C ILE A 124 13.40 -6.32 4.49
N THR A 125 14.14 -5.22 4.59
CA THR A 125 15.59 -5.19 4.38
C THR A 125 16.34 -6.20 5.27
N ASP A 126 15.94 -6.30 6.53
CA ASP A 126 16.64 -7.10 7.54
C ASP A 126 16.07 -8.52 7.71
N LEU A 127 15.09 -8.91 6.88
CA LEU A 127 14.46 -10.25 6.95
C LEU A 127 15.25 -11.30 6.17
N SER A 128 15.27 -12.54 6.65
CA SER A 128 15.75 -13.67 5.85
C SER A 128 14.64 -14.20 4.93
N ALA A 129 14.99 -15.09 4.01
CA ALA A 129 14.01 -15.86 3.25
C ALA A 129 13.07 -16.61 4.21
N GLN A 130 11.77 -16.41 4.04
CA GLN A 130 10.73 -17.01 4.88
C GLN A 130 9.38 -16.91 4.17
N THR A 131 8.49 -17.86 4.46
CA THR A 131 7.07 -17.73 4.13
C THR A 131 6.35 -17.20 5.36
N ALA A 132 5.60 -16.11 5.19
CA ALA A 132 4.80 -15.53 6.25
C ALA A 132 3.55 -14.86 5.65
N PRO A 133 2.49 -14.66 6.46
CA PRO A 133 1.32 -13.95 5.98
C PRO A 133 1.64 -12.48 5.71
N LEU A 134 1.29 -12.00 4.52
CA LEU A 134 1.10 -10.59 4.20
C LEU A 134 -0.35 -10.25 4.55
N ILE A 135 -0.56 -9.26 5.40
CA ILE A 135 -1.84 -8.95 6.03
C ILE A 135 -2.20 -7.49 5.74
N ASP A 136 -3.47 -7.28 5.46
CA ASP A 136 -4.16 -5.99 5.49
C ASP A 136 -5.26 -6.05 6.55
N ASP A 137 -5.15 -5.21 7.58
CA ASP A 137 -6.13 -5.05 8.65
C ASP A 137 -6.72 -3.63 8.55
N LEU A 138 -7.85 -3.53 7.86
CA LEU A 138 -8.57 -2.31 7.53
C LEU A 138 -9.41 -1.82 8.71
N ASN A 139 -9.45 -0.51 8.88
CA ASN A 139 -10.21 0.18 9.92
C ASN A 139 -10.07 -0.46 11.32
N PRO A 140 -8.84 -0.79 11.76
CA PRO A 140 -8.60 -1.58 12.97
C PRO A 140 -9.10 -0.85 14.23
N ASP A 141 -9.11 0.47 14.17
CA ASP A 141 -9.49 1.37 15.26
C ASP A 141 -10.92 1.92 15.11
N GLY A 142 -11.69 1.47 14.12
CA GLY A 142 -13.09 1.89 13.91
C GLY A 142 -13.26 3.40 13.65
N PHE A 143 -12.29 4.05 13.01
CA PHE A 143 -12.39 5.46 12.61
C PHE A 143 -13.31 5.66 11.40
N LEU A 144 -13.46 4.64 10.55
CA LEU A 144 -14.50 4.61 9.52
C LEU A 144 -15.79 4.02 10.11
N CYS A 145 -16.90 4.74 9.94
CA CYS A 145 -18.18 4.29 10.44
C CYS A 145 -18.82 3.27 9.49
N GLU A 146 -18.59 1.99 9.75
CA GLU A 146 -19.20 0.86 9.02
C GLU A 146 -20.58 0.52 9.60
N GLY A 147 -21.50 1.48 9.43
CA GLY A 147 -22.87 1.38 9.93
C GLY A 147 -23.63 2.67 9.69
N SER A 148 -24.04 3.33 10.76
CA SER A 148 -24.74 4.60 10.68
C SER A 148 -24.13 5.63 11.61
N VAL A 149 -23.78 6.79 11.04
CA VAL A 149 -23.29 7.94 11.80
C VAL A 149 -24.38 8.39 12.79
N VAL A 150 -23.98 8.63 14.05
CA VAL A 150 -24.88 9.14 15.07
C VAL A 150 -24.99 10.66 14.96
N LEU A 151 -26.22 11.15 14.84
CA LEU A 151 -26.52 12.58 14.74
C LEU A 151 -27.17 13.09 16.03
N SER A 152 -26.91 14.35 16.36
CA SER A 152 -27.63 15.09 17.40
C SER A 152 -29.01 15.55 16.92
N SER A 153 -29.81 16.12 17.84
CA SER A 153 -31.17 16.62 17.55
C SER A 153 -31.23 17.73 16.49
N ASN A 154 -30.14 18.47 16.29
CA ASN A 154 -29.96 19.48 15.24
C ASN A 154 -29.31 18.92 13.96
N ASN A 155 -29.26 17.60 13.78
CA ASN A 155 -28.74 16.93 12.59
C ASN A 155 -27.24 17.14 12.33
N THR A 156 -26.44 17.39 13.37
CA THR A 156 -24.97 17.47 13.27
C THR A 156 -24.31 16.15 13.70
N ILE A 157 -23.15 15.83 13.12
CA ILE A 157 -22.38 14.62 13.44
C ILE A 157 -21.95 14.66 14.92
N GLN A 158 -22.19 13.57 15.64
CA GLN A 158 -21.63 13.38 16.99
C GLN A 158 -20.25 12.75 16.91
N TRP A 159 -19.39 13.15 17.85
CA TRP A 159 -18.02 12.68 17.97
C TRP A 159 -17.81 12.01 19.31
N GLU A 160 -16.91 11.04 19.36
CA GLU A 160 -16.48 10.39 20.59
C GLU A 160 -14.96 10.46 20.73
N LEU A 161 -14.51 10.75 21.95
CA LEU A 161 -13.10 10.84 22.27
C LEU A 161 -12.47 9.44 22.22
N THR A 162 -11.27 9.34 21.64
CA THR A 162 -10.49 8.11 21.61
C THR A 162 -9.34 8.18 22.62
N ASN A 163 -8.61 7.07 22.78
CA ASN A 163 -7.37 7.06 23.56
C ASN A 163 -6.15 7.55 22.75
N TYR A 164 -6.35 7.97 21.51
CA TYR A 164 -5.29 8.44 20.62
C TYR A 164 -5.04 9.94 20.77
N THR A 165 -3.81 10.33 20.49
CA THR A 165 -3.38 11.73 20.44
C THR A 165 -2.67 11.99 19.12
N THR A 166 -2.85 13.19 18.58
CA THR A 166 -2.05 13.67 17.45
C THR A 166 -0.56 13.70 17.83
N PRO A 167 0.36 13.80 16.85
CA PRO A 167 1.79 13.94 17.13
C PRO A 167 2.15 15.15 18.02
N TYR A 168 1.26 16.15 18.10
CA TYR A 168 1.42 17.34 18.93
C TYR A 168 0.79 17.20 20.33
N GLY A 169 0.28 16.02 20.68
CA GLY A 169 -0.31 15.72 21.99
C GLY A 169 -1.77 16.15 22.14
N TYR A 170 -2.43 16.60 21.07
CA TYR A 170 -3.87 16.92 21.14
C TYR A 170 -4.73 15.66 21.08
N PRO A 171 -5.85 15.59 21.83
CA PRO A 171 -6.75 14.45 21.79
C PRO A 171 -7.37 14.24 20.40
N VAL A 172 -7.52 12.99 19.99
CA VAL A 172 -8.18 12.61 18.74
C VAL A 172 -9.56 12.06 19.04
N SER A 173 -10.55 12.50 18.26
CA SER A 173 -11.93 11.97 18.32
C SER A 173 -12.27 11.33 16.99
N ARG A 174 -13.17 10.35 17.01
CA ARG A 174 -13.73 9.74 15.81
C ARG A 174 -15.23 9.99 15.72
N VAL A 175 -15.77 9.86 14.51
CA VAL A 175 -17.21 9.95 14.30
C VAL A 175 -17.91 8.88 15.11
N LYS A 176 -18.87 9.28 15.95
CA LYS A 176 -19.64 8.34 16.75
C LYS A 176 -20.48 7.47 15.82
N CYS A 177 -20.23 6.17 15.85
CA CYS A 177 -20.83 5.22 14.92
C CYS A 177 -21.75 4.23 15.64
N LYS A 178 -22.94 4.03 15.08
CA LYS A 178 -23.74 2.83 15.35
C LYS A 178 -23.30 1.77 14.35
N PHE A 179 -22.27 1.01 14.72
CA PHE A 179 -21.74 -0.06 13.89
C PHE A 179 -22.80 -1.13 13.60
N THR A 180 -22.75 -1.68 12.39
CA THR A 180 -23.56 -2.84 12.03
C THR A 180 -23.02 -4.08 12.76
N PRO A 181 -23.86 -5.05 13.14
CA PRO A 181 -23.34 -6.34 13.63
C PRO A 181 -22.32 -6.92 12.64
N ASN A 182 -21.19 -7.41 13.16
CA ASN A 182 -20.07 -7.96 12.38
C ASN A 182 -19.46 -6.98 11.36
N TRP A 183 -19.53 -5.67 11.60
CA TRP A 183 -18.97 -4.66 10.70
C TRP A 183 -17.51 -4.92 10.31
N ASN A 184 -16.70 -5.47 11.21
CA ASN A 184 -15.28 -5.75 10.99
C ASN A 184 -14.99 -7.13 10.38
N SER A 185 -16.01 -7.91 10.03
CA SER A 185 -15.81 -9.31 9.60
C SER A 185 -15.13 -9.46 8.23
N ASN A 186 -15.14 -8.41 7.42
CA ASN A 186 -14.53 -8.34 6.09
C ASN A 186 -13.40 -7.31 6.01
N ASN A 187 -12.87 -6.87 7.16
CA ASN A 187 -11.80 -5.89 7.24
C ASN A 187 -10.40 -6.50 7.31
N TYR A 188 -10.31 -7.82 7.37
CA TYR A 188 -9.06 -8.51 7.48
C TYR A 188 -8.87 -9.40 6.25
N ASP A 189 -7.75 -9.21 5.55
CA ASP A 189 -7.32 -10.11 4.48
C ASP A 189 -5.86 -10.55 4.70
N SER A 190 -5.53 -11.77 4.26
CA SER A 190 -4.18 -12.29 4.36
C SER A 190 -3.85 -13.27 3.24
N ILE A 191 -2.66 -13.08 2.67
CA ILE A 191 -2.07 -14.01 1.71
C ILE A 191 -0.73 -14.52 2.24
N ASP A 192 -0.48 -15.82 2.14
CA ASP A 192 0.85 -16.33 2.41
C ASP A 192 1.82 -15.92 1.30
N TYR A 193 2.86 -15.17 1.67
CA TYR A 193 3.89 -14.69 0.74
C TYR A 193 5.26 -15.24 1.13
N THR A 194 6.01 -15.71 0.12
CA THR A 194 7.35 -16.26 0.32
C THR A 194 8.40 -15.21 -0.05
N LEU A 195 9.20 -14.76 0.92
CA LEU A 195 10.44 -14.06 0.65
C LEU A 195 11.48 -15.07 0.18
N HIS A 196 11.96 -14.90 -1.03
CA HIS A 196 13.04 -15.69 -1.59
C HIS A 196 14.39 -15.20 -1.05
N LYS A 197 15.42 -16.06 -1.12
CA LYS A 197 16.78 -15.76 -0.64
C LYS A 197 17.38 -14.59 -1.41
N ASN A 198 17.24 -13.37 -0.87
CA ASN A 198 18.02 -12.15 -1.17
C ASN A 198 18.39 -11.92 -2.64
N THR A 199 17.60 -12.46 -3.55
CA THR A 199 17.76 -12.39 -4.97
C THR A 199 16.45 -11.88 -5.52
N SER A 200 16.49 -10.76 -6.20
CA SER A 200 15.39 -10.18 -6.96
C SER A 200 15.09 -11.00 -8.21
N PHE A 201 15.79 -12.12 -8.38
CA PHE A 201 15.53 -13.11 -9.40
C PHE A 201 14.15 -13.71 -9.15
N VAL A 202 13.28 -13.53 -10.13
CA VAL A 202 11.96 -14.15 -10.15
C VAL A 202 12.08 -15.52 -10.80
N THR A 203 12.36 -16.53 -9.98
CA THR A 203 12.69 -17.89 -10.42
C THR A 203 11.48 -18.81 -10.50
N GLU A 204 10.33 -18.35 -10.04
CA GLU A 204 9.10 -19.12 -9.95
C GLU A 204 8.66 -19.57 -11.34
N PRO A 205 8.25 -20.84 -11.53
CA PRO A 205 7.84 -21.31 -12.85
C PRO A 205 6.64 -20.50 -13.36
N CYS A 206 6.63 -20.21 -14.65
CA CYS A 206 5.44 -19.61 -15.27
C CYS A 206 4.30 -20.64 -15.31
N THR A 207 3.17 -20.31 -14.69
CA THR A 207 2.00 -21.20 -14.59
C THR A 207 0.89 -20.85 -15.57
N ARG A 208 0.97 -19.70 -16.25
CA ARG A 208 -0.08 -19.17 -17.14
C ARG A 208 0.43 -18.84 -18.54
N SER A 209 1.42 -19.58 -19.04
CA SER A 209 2.04 -19.36 -20.37
C SER A 209 2.49 -17.92 -20.62
N GLN A 210 2.92 -17.22 -19.56
CA GLN A 210 3.33 -15.82 -19.64
C GLN A 210 4.59 -15.67 -20.51
N SER A 211 4.57 -14.74 -21.46
CA SER A 211 5.70 -14.43 -22.34
C SER A 211 5.82 -12.91 -22.58
N GLY A 212 6.97 -12.46 -23.10
CA GLY A 212 7.23 -11.06 -23.42
C GLY A 212 8.05 -10.30 -22.36
N PRO A 213 8.28 -8.99 -22.58
CA PRO A 213 9.16 -8.16 -21.75
C PRO A 213 8.61 -7.87 -20.34
N LEU A 214 7.28 -8.01 -20.15
CA LEU A 214 6.62 -7.87 -18.85
C LEU A 214 6.48 -9.19 -18.09
N ARG A 215 7.02 -10.30 -18.61
CA ARG A 215 6.99 -11.60 -17.95
C ARG A 215 7.82 -11.54 -16.67
N ASP A 216 7.18 -11.83 -15.53
CA ASP A 216 7.84 -11.90 -14.22
C ASP A 216 7.77 -13.31 -13.64
N CYS A 217 8.33 -14.29 -14.35
CA CYS A 217 8.42 -15.70 -13.96
C CYS A 217 9.40 -16.45 -14.86
N GLY A 218 9.82 -17.63 -14.42
CA GLY A 218 10.57 -18.61 -15.20
C GLY A 218 11.99 -18.18 -15.54
N PHE A 219 12.55 -17.19 -14.84
CA PHE A 219 13.93 -16.80 -15.04
C PHE A 219 14.87 -17.81 -14.41
N GLN A 220 15.95 -18.13 -15.13
CA GLN A 220 17.05 -18.94 -14.61
C GLN A 220 18.20 -18.02 -14.23
N VAL A 221 18.68 -18.15 -13.00
CA VAL A 221 19.84 -17.40 -12.53
C VAL A 221 21.08 -17.86 -13.29
N GLN A 222 21.79 -16.92 -13.90
CA GLN A 222 23.09 -17.16 -14.51
C GLN A 222 24.17 -16.71 -13.52
N ASN A 223 25.13 -17.59 -13.21
CA ASN A 223 26.25 -17.29 -12.30
C ASN A 223 27.36 -16.49 -12.99
N ASN A 224 27.00 -15.41 -13.70
CA ASN A 224 27.92 -14.53 -14.41
C ASN A 224 27.99 -13.16 -13.71
N THR A 225 28.38 -13.17 -12.43
CA THR A 225 28.45 -11.94 -11.62
C THR A 225 29.60 -11.06 -12.09
N ILE A 226 29.32 -9.78 -12.31
CA ILE A 226 30.34 -8.75 -12.58
C ILE A 226 30.38 -7.83 -11.37
N GLU A 227 31.58 -7.64 -10.83
CA GLU A 227 31.81 -6.69 -9.75
C GLU A 227 32.02 -5.29 -10.34
N CYS A 228 31.48 -4.28 -9.65
CA CYS A 228 31.61 -2.89 -10.05
C CYS A 228 31.84 -1.98 -8.84
N THR A 229 32.43 -0.80 -9.09
CA THR A 229 32.54 0.25 -8.09
C THR A 229 31.29 1.13 -8.12
N PRO A 230 30.66 1.44 -6.98
CA PRO A 230 29.54 2.37 -6.95
C PRO A 230 29.87 3.70 -7.62
N GLY A 231 29.03 4.13 -8.57
CA GLY A 231 29.21 5.38 -9.32
C GLY A 231 30.03 5.26 -10.61
N GLU A 232 30.58 4.08 -10.92
CA GLU A 232 31.25 3.82 -12.20
C GLU A 232 30.28 3.27 -13.26
N ASN A 233 30.53 3.61 -14.52
CA ASN A 233 29.80 3.05 -15.64
C ASN A 233 30.25 1.61 -15.91
N VAL A 234 29.29 0.68 -15.99
CA VAL A 234 29.54 -0.72 -16.35
C VAL A 234 28.85 -1.02 -17.67
N THR A 235 29.59 -1.54 -18.64
CA THR A 235 29.01 -2.01 -19.92
C THR A 235 28.79 -3.52 -19.85
N LEU A 236 27.53 -3.92 -19.99
CA LEU A 236 27.13 -5.33 -20.03
C LEU A 236 26.78 -5.73 -21.46
N GLY A 237 27.31 -6.87 -21.91
CA GLY A 237 27.02 -7.43 -23.22
C GLY A 237 26.55 -8.87 -23.09
N PHE A 238 25.54 -9.25 -23.89
CA PHE A 238 25.11 -10.63 -24.02
C PHE A 238 25.14 -11.04 -25.48
N TYR A 239 25.46 -12.31 -25.74
CA TYR A 239 25.46 -12.89 -27.07
C TYR A 239 24.47 -14.05 -27.08
N LEU A 240 23.52 -14.01 -28.00
CA LEU A 240 22.64 -15.14 -28.26
C LEU A 240 23.33 -16.07 -29.26
N ARG A 241 23.43 -17.37 -28.93
CA ARG A 241 23.91 -18.34 -29.91
C ARG A 241 22.83 -18.53 -30.96
N GLU A 242 23.16 -18.24 -32.22
CA GLU A 242 22.25 -18.41 -33.35
C GLU A 242 22.03 -19.90 -33.59
N GLY A 243 20.87 -20.40 -33.16
CA GLY A 243 20.40 -21.76 -33.39
C GLY A 243 18.99 -21.71 -33.97
N LYS A 244 18.70 -22.56 -34.97
CA LYS A 244 17.36 -22.64 -35.57
C LYS A 244 16.31 -22.87 -34.48
N GLN A 245 15.36 -21.94 -34.37
CA GLN A 245 14.28 -21.89 -33.37
C GLN A 245 14.68 -21.54 -31.94
N THR A 246 15.56 -20.55 -31.71
CA THR A 246 15.62 -19.93 -30.37
C THR A 246 14.35 -19.09 -30.15
N PRO A 247 13.48 -19.43 -29.18
CA PRO A 247 12.37 -18.55 -28.79
C PRO A 247 12.90 -17.20 -28.29
N SER A 248 12.06 -16.16 -28.29
CA SER A 248 12.42 -14.84 -27.76
C SER A 248 13.08 -14.95 -26.38
N VAL A 249 14.30 -14.42 -26.25
CA VAL A 249 15.05 -14.44 -25.00
C VAL A 249 14.90 -13.10 -24.31
N THR A 250 14.37 -13.13 -23.08
CA THR A 250 14.38 -11.97 -22.17
C THR A 250 15.54 -12.14 -21.20
N VAL A 251 16.43 -11.16 -21.17
CA VAL A 251 17.51 -11.07 -20.18
C VAL A 251 17.13 -9.99 -19.17
N ARG A 252 17.37 -10.25 -17.90
CA ARG A 252 17.14 -9.29 -16.82
C ARG A 252 18.44 -9.08 -16.06
N ILE A 253 18.82 -7.83 -15.89
CA ILE A 253 20.04 -7.48 -15.18
C ILE A 253 19.63 -7.13 -13.75
N CYS A 254 20.22 -7.83 -12.80
CA CYS A 254 19.93 -7.64 -11.38
C CYS A 254 21.20 -7.17 -10.72
N GLU A 255 21.17 -6.00 -10.10
CA GLU A 255 22.32 -5.56 -9.31
C GLU A 255 22.25 -6.18 -7.92
N SER A 256 23.40 -6.30 -7.28
CA SER A 256 23.46 -6.72 -5.90
C SER A 256 24.59 -6.04 -5.15
N SER A 257 24.38 -5.85 -3.86
CA SER A 257 25.35 -5.21 -2.98
C SER A 257 25.95 -6.25 -2.04
N ARG A 258 27.25 -6.49 -2.18
CA ARG A 258 28.04 -7.30 -1.24
C ARG A 258 27.99 -6.72 0.18
N ALA A 259 28.03 -5.39 0.30
CA ALA A 259 27.96 -4.71 1.59
C ALA A 259 26.62 -4.95 2.31
N LEU A 260 25.53 -5.06 1.54
CA LEU A 260 24.17 -5.22 2.08
C LEU A 260 23.68 -6.69 2.04
N ARG A 261 24.51 -7.61 1.54
CA ARG A 261 24.19 -9.03 1.38
C ARG A 261 22.85 -9.28 0.66
N GLY A 262 22.52 -8.47 -0.35
CA GLY A 262 21.25 -8.58 -1.07
C GLY A 262 21.23 -7.91 -2.45
N SER A 263 20.28 -8.30 -3.28
CA SER A 263 20.06 -7.77 -4.64
C SER A 263 19.05 -6.61 -4.69
N THR A 264 19.21 -5.71 -5.64
CA THR A 264 18.19 -4.74 -6.07
C THR A 264 17.25 -5.38 -7.09
N HIS A 265 16.04 -4.84 -7.24
CA HIS A 265 15.06 -5.34 -8.23
C HIS A 265 15.73 -5.52 -9.59
N CYS A 266 15.42 -6.62 -10.28
CA CYS A 266 15.93 -6.82 -11.62
C CYS A 266 15.15 -5.92 -12.57
N ASP A 267 15.79 -4.92 -13.17
CA ASP A 267 15.14 -4.09 -14.18
C ASP A 267 15.10 -4.83 -15.52
N CYS A 268 14.00 -4.65 -16.26
CA CYS A 268 13.83 -5.17 -17.62
C CYS A 268 14.48 -4.25 -18.66
#